data_AF-A0A3S0DAV2-F1
#
_entry.id   AF-A0A3S0DAV2-F1
#
_cell.length_a   1.000
_cell.length_b   1.000
_cell.length_c   1.000
_cell.angle_alpha   90.00
_cell.angle_beta   90.00
_cell.angle_gamma   90.00
#
_symmetry.space_group_name_H-M   'P 1'
#
loop_
_entity.id
_entity.type
_entity.pdbx_description
1 polymer ?
#
loop_
_entity_poly.entity_id
_entity_poly.type
_entity_poly.pdbx_seq_one_letter_code
_entity_poly.pdbx_strand_id
1 'polypeptide(L)' 'MTRGYQQIHDGEWIEPTRKYIDQCCDCGLTHRYVFVVVDKDKRPIKGATIQMKLTVDHRLTAASRRKLKFSKEKD' A
#
# COMPACT_ATOMS: atom_id res chain seq x y z
N MET A 1 11.16 18.94 9.93
CA MET A 1 10.62 17.89 9.04
C MET A 1 10.02 18.58 7.83
N THR A 2 10.72 18.55 6.70
CA THR A 2 10.23 19.14 5.45
C THR A 2 8.87 18.51 5.11
N ARG A 3 7.88 19.33 4.73
CA ARG A 3 6.53 18.90 4.30
C ARG A 3 6.57 18.16 2.94
N GLY A 4 7.47 17.20 2.80
CA GLY A 4 7.63 16.38 1.62
C GLY A 4 6.87 15.06 1.77
N TYR A 5 6.45 14.51 0.64
CA TYR A 5 5.98 13.14 0.54
C TYR A 5 7.10 12.19 0.97
N GLN A 6 6.82 11.29 1.92
CA GLN A 6 7.75 10.22 2.24
C GLN A 6 7.64 9.16 1.14
N GLN A 7 8.59 9.18 0.21
CA GLN A 7 8.68 8.15 -0.82
C GLN A 7 9.16 6.84 -0.18
N ILE A 8 8.42 5.76 -0.42
CA ILE A 8 8.84 4.40 -0.08
C ILE A 8 9.45 3.75 -1.31
N HIS A 9 10.55 3.04 -1.14
CA HIS A 9 11.19 2.28 -2.20
C HIS A 9 10.81 0.80 -2.18
N ASP A 10 10.89 0.15 -3.34
CA ASP A 10 10.62 -1.27 -3.47
C ASP A 10 11.57 -2.08 -2.59
N GLY A 11 11.00 -2.92 -1.73
CA GLY A 11 11.73 -3.76 -0.81
C GLY A 11 12.15 -3.09 0.51
N GLU A 12 11.77 -1.84 0.74
CA GLU A 12 12.06 -1.11 1.97
C GLU A 12 11.15 -1.58 3.12
N TRP A 13 11.75 -1.75 4.31
CA TRP A 13 11.01 -1.96 5.54
C TRP A 13 10.60 -0.61 6.12
N ILE A 14 9.31 -0.47 6.43
CA ILE A 14 8.75 0.72 7.02
C ILE A 14 7.95 0.37 8.27
N GLU A 15 7.89 1.32 9.20
CA GLU A 15 7.07 1.24 10.41
C GLU A 15 5.86 2.18 10.29
N PRO A 16 4.78 1.76 9.62
CA PRO A 16 3.62 2.61 9.47
C PRO A 16 2.97 2.85 10.84
N THR A 17 2.48 4.06 11.07
CA THR A 17 1.57 4.31 12.19
C THR A 17 0.23 3.61 11.95
N ARG A 18 -0.63 3.57 12.97
CA ARG A 18 -1.97 2.95 12.90
C ARG A 18 -2.79 3.37 11.66
N LYS A 19 -2.64 4.61 11.20
CA LYS A 19 -3.27 5.14 9.98
C LYS A 19 -2.15 5.55 9.03
N TYR A 20 -2.13 4.97 7.84
CA TYR A 20 -1.06 5.18 6.88
C TYR A 20 -1.63 5.58 5.52
N ILE A 21 -1.01 6.56 4.88
CA ILE A 21 -1.41 7.04 3.55
C ILE A 21 -0.20 6.90 2.63
N ASP A 22 -0.42 6.23 1.50
CA ASP A 22 0.60 5.97 0.48
C ASP A 22 0.04 6.33 -0.90
N GLN A 23 0.87 6.93 -1.74
CA GLN A 23 0.57 7.16 -3.14
C GLN A 23 1.29 6.12 -3.98
N CYS A 24 0.53 5.21 -4.58
CA CYS A 24 1.08 4.16 -5.40
C CYS A 24 1.38 4.69 -6.80
N CYS A 25 2.66 4.69 -7.19
CA CYS A 25 3.10 5.10 -8.53
C CYS A 25 2.55 4.19 -9.65
N ASP A 26 2.17 2.94 -9.34
CA ASP A 26 1.71 1.97 -10.33
C ASP A 26 0.22 2.08 -10.70
N CYS A 27 -0.65 2.36 -9.72
CA CYS A 27 -2.08 2.55 -9.97
C CYS A 27 -2.46 4.03 -10.08
N GLY A 28 -1.58 4.95 -9.68
CA GLY A 28 -1.83 6.39 -9.68
C GLY A 28 -2.82 6.85 -8.60
N LEU A 29 -3.23 5.96 -7.69
CA LEU A 29 -4.18 6.25 -6.62
C LEU A 29 -3.46 6.45 -5.28
N THR A 30 -4.12 7.20 -4.39
CA THR A 30 -3.71 7.37 -3.00
C THR A 30 -4.49 6.40 -2.12
N HIS A 31 -3.80 5.46 -1.48
CA HIS A 31 -4.38 4.47 -0.59
C HIS A 31 -4.35 4.93 0.86
N ARG A 32 -5.41 4.63 1.61
CA ARG A 32 -5.46 4.84 3.07
C ARG A 32 -5.60 3.49 3.77
N TYR A 33 -4.60 3.12 4.55
CA TYR A 33 -4.55 1.89 5.31
C TYR A 33 -4.80 2.15 6.80
N VAL A 34 -5.49 1.22 7.45
CA VAL A 34 -5.64 1.20 8.91
C VAL A 34 -5.20 -0.17 9.40
N PHE A 35 -4.16 -0.18 10.22
CA PHE A 35 -3.57 -1.41 10.72
C PHE A 35 -3.95 -1.64 12.19
N VAL A 36 -4.10 -2.90 12.56
CA VAL A 36 -4.26 -3.33 13.95
C VAL A 36 -3.53 -4.66 14.12
N VAL A 37 -2.70 -4.76 15.15
CA VAL A 37 -2.08 -6.03 15.55
C VAL A 37 -3.02 -6.68 16.55
N VAL A 38 -3.43 -7.91 16.26
CA VAL A 38 -4.36 -8.67 17.11
C VAL A 38 -3.74 -9.99 17.52
N ASP A 39 -4.18 -10.53 18.65
CA ASP A 39 -3.85 -11.87 19.09
C ASP A 39 -4.69 -12.93 18.33
N LYS A 40 -4.53 -14.20 18.72
CA LYS A 40 -5.27 -15.34 18.14
C LYS A 40 -6.78 -15.22 18.31
N ASP A 41 -7.24 -14.51 19.34
CA ASP A 41 -8.65 -14.28 19.66
C ASP A 41 -9.18 -12.98 19.04
N LYS A 42 -8.42 -12.36 18.12
CA LYS A 42 -8.74 -11.09 17.43
C LYS A 42 -8.83 -9.88 18.37
N ARG A 43 -8.17 -9.92 19.54
CA ARG A 43 -8.11 -8.78 20.46
C ARG A 43 -6.88 -7.92 20.17
N PRO A 44 -6.99 -6.57 20.18
CA PRO A 44 -5.84 -5.70 19.92
C PRO A 44 -4.72 -5.88 20.94
N ILE A 45 -3.49 -6.07 20.46
CA ILE A 45 -2.29 -6.11 21.29
C ILE A 45 -1.84 -4.67 21.57
N LYS A 46 -1.85 -4.27 22.83
CA LYS A 46 -1.39 -2.93 23.25
C LYS A 46 0.14 -2.85 23.17
N GLY A 47 0.66 -1.73 22.67
CA GLY A 47 2.10 -1.47 22.58
C GLY A 47 2.82 -2.23 21.46
N ALA A 48 2.11 -2.94 20.59
CA ALA A 48 2.70 -3.60 19.43
C ALA A 48 3.07 -2.59 18.33
N THR A 49 4.21 -2.83 17.69
CA THR A 49 4.69 -2.08 16.51
C THR A 49 4.35 -2.86 15.24
N ILE A 50 3.99 -2.16 14.18
CA ILE A 50 3.76 -2.74 12.85
C ILE A 50 4.99 -2.44 12.02
N GLN A 51 5.59 -3.49 11.46
CA GLN A 51 6.59 -3.37 10.40
C GLN A 51 6.02 -4.01 9.14
N MET A 52 6.10 -3.31 8.02
CA MET A 52 5.71 -3.86 6.73
C MET A 52 6.81 -3.62 5.71
N LYS A 53 6.96 -4.57 4.79
CA LYS A 53 7.80 -4.43 3.61
C LYS A 53 6.89 -4.31 2.41
N LEU A 54 7.06 -3.26 1.63
CA LEU A 54 6.36 -3.13 0.37
C LEU A 54 7.18 -3.81 -0.73
N THR A 55 6.54 -4.63 -1.55
CA THR A 55 7.16 -5.19 -2.75
C THR A 55 6.20 -5.14 -3.92
N VAL A 56 6.69 -4.66 -5.06
CA VAL A 56 5.88 -4.56 -6.28
C VAL A 56 6.06 -5.82 -7.13
N ASP A 57 5.01 -6.63 -7.25
CA ASP A 57 5.01 -7.76 -8.20
C ASP A 57 4.63 -7.27 -9.61
N HIS A 58 5.65 -6.95 -10.40
CA HIS A 58 5.46 -6.49 -11.78
C HIS A 58 4.71 -7.48 -12.67
N ARG A 59 4.84 -8.79 -12.42
CA ARG A 59 4.19 -9.82 -13.24
C ARG A 59 2.69 -9.85 -12.98
N LEU A 60 2.28 -9.81 -11.70
CA LEU A 60 0.88 -9.72 -11.32
C LEU A 60 0.27 -8.38 -11.72
N THR A 61 1.02 -7.28 -11.58
CA THR A 61 0.59 -5.96 -12.06
C THR A 61 0.32 -5.99 -13.56
N ALA A 62 1.23 -6.54 -14.37
CA ALA A 62 1.02 -6.70 -15.81
C ALA A 62 -0.19 -7.58 -16.12
N ALA A 63 -0.40 -8.67 -15.36
CA ALA A 63 -1.57 -9.54 -15.53
C ALA A 63 -2.88 -8.83 -15.20
N SER A 64 -2.91 -8.01 -14.15
CA SER A 64 -4.07 -7.19 -13.77
C SER A 64 -4.37 -6.14 -14.83
N ARG A 65 -3.35 -5.40 -15.31
CA ARG A 65 -3.47 -4.40 -16.36
C ARG A 65 -4.04 -4.98 -17.67
N ARG A 66 -3.70 -6.22 -18.04
CA ARG A 66 -4.28 -6.90 -19.22
C ARG A 66 -5.81 -7.09 -19.15
N LYS A 67 -6.40 -7.16 -17.95
CA LYS A 67 -7.86 -7.28 -17.78
C LYS A 67 -8.58 -5.94 -17.96
N LEU A 68 -7.87 -4.82 -17.80
CA LEU A 68 -8.40 -3.48 -18.03
C LEU A 68 -8.42 -3.22 -19.54
N LYS A 69 -9.45 -3.74 -20.21
CA LYS A 69 -9.73 -3.39 -21.61
C LYS A 69 -10.55 -2.11 -21.63
N PHE A 70 -9.90 -0.98 -21.89
CA PHE A 70 -10.59 0.27 -22.16
C PHE A 70 -11.26 0.16 -23.53
N SER A 71 -12.57 0.38 -23.59
CA SER A 71 -13.24 0.63 -24.87
C SER A 71 -12.75 1.98 -25.38
N LYS A 72 -12.44 2.08 -26.69
CA LYS A 72 -12.27 3.40 -27.33
C LYS A 72 -13.54 4.21 -27.07
N GLU A 73 -13.40 5.42 -26.54
CA GLU A 73 -14.49 6.40 -26.59
C GLU A 73 -14.90 6.55 -28.06
N LYS A 74 -16.21 6.45 -28.32
CA LYS A 74 -16.76 6.77 -29.64
C LYS A 74 -16.87 8.28 -29.69
N ASP A 75 -15.99 8.91 -30.47
CA ASP A 75 -16.17 10.29 -30.95
C ASP A 75 -17.50 10.42 -31.71
#